data_AF-A0A843DNF9-F1
#
_entry.id   AF-A0A843DNF9-F1
#
_cell.length_a   1.000
_cell.length_b   1.000
_cell.length_c   1.000
_cell.angle_alpha   90.00
_cell.angle_beta   90.00
_cell.angle_gamma   90.00
#
_symmetry.space_group_name_H-M   'P 1'
#
loop_
_entity.id
_entity.type
_entity.pdbx_description
1 polymer ?
#
loop_
_entity_poly.entity_id
_entity_poly.type
_entity_poly.pdbx_seq_one_letter_code
_entity_poly.pdbx_strand_id
1 'polypeptide(L)' 'YGMPPHAGWGLGTERLIMTMLGLQNIREGVLFPRDRHRVSP' A
#
# COMPACT_ATOMS: atom_id res chain seq x y z
N TYR A 1 -29.45 -20.93 3.77
CA TYR A 1 -28.00 -20.68 3.68
C TYR A 1 -27.82 -19.35 2.95
N GLY A 2 -27.99 -18.23 3.66
CA GLY A 2 -27.91 -16.88 3.07
C GLY A 2 -26.73 -16.16 3.70
N MET A 3 -25.76 -15.70 2.89
CA MET A 3 -24.65 -14.94 3.43
C MET A 3 -25.17 -13.55 3.85
N PRO A 4 -24.88 -13.08 5.07
CA PRO A 4 -25.31 -11.75 5.52
C PRO A 4 -24.65 -10.67 4.64
N PRO A 5 -25.28 -9.52 4.39
CA PRO A 5 -24.65 -8.45 3.62
C PRO A 5 -23.41 -7.94 4.36
N HIS A 6 -22.25 -8.01 3.70
CA HIS A 6 -20.98 -7.50 4.22
C HIS A 6 -20.36 -6.52 3.22
N ALA A 7 -19.75 -5.49 3.77
CA ALA A 7 -18.88 -4.57 3.06
C ALA A 7 -17.52 -4.54 3.77
N GLY A 8 -16.48 -4.27 3.02
CA GLY A 8 -15.12 -4.10 3.52
C GLY A 8 -14.47 -2.91 2.85
N TRP A 9 -13.38 -2.44 3.44
CA TRP A 9 -12.55 -1.41 2.87
C TRP A 9 -11.08 -1.83 3.01
N GLY A 10 -10.26 -1.38 2.07
CA GLY A 10 -8.84 -1.63 2.04
C GLY A 10 -8.09 -0.32 1.88
N LEU A 11 -7.06 -0.13 2.68
CA LEU A 11 -6.21 1.04 2.62
C LEU A 11 -4.75 0.59 2.51
N GLY A 12 -4.03 1.16 1.55
CA GLY A 12 -2.61 0.85 1.34
C GLY A 12 -1.74 1.57 2.35
N THR A 13 -1.03 0.84 3.20
CA THR A 13 -0.15 1.37 4.25
C THR A 13 0.91 2.31 3.67
N GLU A 14 1.51 1.95 2.55
CA GLU A 14 2.56 2.74 1.89
C GLU A 14 2.01 4.08 1.36
N ARG A 15 0.75 4.10 0.92
CA ARG A 15 0.06 5.34 0.48
C ARG A 15 -0.34 6.20 1.67
N LEU A 16 -0.76 5.59 2.78
CA LEU A 16 -1.01 6.30 4.03
C LEU A 16 0.25 7.01 4.52
N ILE A 17 1.38 6.31 4.53
CA ILE A 17 2.69 6.85 4.94
C ILE A 17 3.13 7.98 4.00
N MET A 18 2.96 7.81 2.70
CA MET A 18 3.28 8.84 1.70
C MET A 18 2.50 10.14 1.96
N THR A 19 1.20 10.06 2.26
CA THR A 19 0.38 11.23 2.59
C THR A 19 0.70 11.82 3.95
N MET A 20 0.98 10.99 4.96
CA MET A 20 1.34 11.44 6.32
C MET A 20 2.67 12.19 6.35
N LEU A 21 3.65 11.73 5.57
CA LEU A 21 5.01 12.28 5.55
C LEU A 21 5.26 13.24 4.37
N GLY A 22 4.27 13.46 3.49
CA GLY A 22 4.39 14.34 2.33
C GLY A 22 5.42 13.86 1.30
N LEU A 23 5.66 12.55 1.21
CA LEU A 23 6.66 11.98 0.30
C LEU A 23 6.17 12.10 -1.15
N GLN A 24 7.09 12.42 -2.08
CA GLN A 24 6.75 12.52 -3.51
C GLN A 24 6.73 11.16 -4.20
N ASN A 25 7.37 10.15 -3.61
CA ASN A 25 7.40 8.80 -4.14
C ASN A 25 7.16 7.75 -3.04
N ILE A 26 6.26 6.81 -3.32
CA ILE A 26 5.95 5.68 -2.43
C ILE A 26 7.18 4.82 -2.11
N ARG A 27 8.18 4.79 -3.00
CA ARG A 27 9.44 4.05 -2.80
C ARG A 27 10.27 4.58 -1.63
N GLU A 28 10.07 5.84 -1.23
CA GLU A 28 10.77 6.45 -0.09
C GLU A 28 10.17 5.99 1.26
N GLY A 29 8.91 5.56 1.25
CA GLY A 29 8.22 5.03 2.44
C GLY A 29 8.35 3.52 2.62
N VAL A 30 9.12 2.83 1.77
CA VAL A 30 9.21 1.35 1.75
C VAL A 30 10.65 0.90 1.84
N LEU A 31 10.94 0.03 2.81
CA LEU A 31 12.29 -0.47 3.10
C LEU A 31 12.92 -1.25 1.93
N PHE A 32 12.12 -2.05 1.22
CA PHE A 32 12.54 -2.78 0.02
C PHE A 32 11.49 -2.61 -1.08
N PRO A 33 11.57 -1.56 -1.91
CA PRO A 33 10.56 -1.27 -2.91
C PRO A 33 10.53 -2.40 -3.96
N ARG A 34 9.36 -3.03 -4.11
CA ARG A 34 9.09 -4.02 -5.16
C ARG A 34 8.44 -3.31 -6.34
N ASP A 35 9.04 -3.43 -7.51
CA ASP A 35 8.48 -2.94 -8.77
C ASP A 35 8.67 -4.02 -9.84
N ARG A 36 7.95 -3.92 -10.96
CA ARG A 36 8.05 -4.85 -12.10
C ARG A 36 9.49 -5.06 -12.59
N HIS A 37 10.37 -4.08 -12.37
CA HIS A 37 11.77 -4.11 -12.79
C HIS A 37 12.76 -4.29 -11.63
N ARG A 38 12.29 -4.35 -10.37
CA ARG A 38 13.14 -4.42 -9.16
C ARG A 38 12.70 -5.59 -8.28
N VAL A 39 13.33 -6.75 -8.52
CA VAL A 39 13.07 -8.02 -7.82
C VAL A 39 14.21 -8.44 -6.89
N SER A 40 15.36 -7.78 -7.00
CA SER A 40 16.51 -7.90 -6.09
C SER A 40 16.53 -6.72 -5.11
N PRO A 41 17.01 -6.90 -3.86
CA PRO A 41 17.28 -5.80 -2.93
C PRO A 41 18.13 -4.69 -3.57
#